data_AF-A0A1G3IPC7-F1
#
_entry.id   AF-A0A1G3IPC7-F1
#
_cell.length_a   1.000
_cell.length_b   1.000
_cell.length_c   1.000
_cell.angle_alpha   90.00
_cell.angle_beta   90.00
_cell.angle_gamma   90.00
#
_symmetry.space_group_name_H-M   'P 1'
#
loop_
_entity.id
_entity.type
_entity.pdbx_description
1 polymer ?
#
loop_
_entity_poly.entity_id
_entity_poly.type
_entity_poly.pdbx_seq_one_letter_code
_entity_poly.pdbx_strand_id
1 'polypeptide(L)'
;MAPDAITAGVRPDYLPEKFWDGAKGEARVEALARSYAELEKKLGTGAGVPADPSGYRIESRDEVIVADPEVNALLHKAGFSQAQAQIVYDLAAERLLPMIGEIAARFEADGQTERLARQFGGEEKWREVSRQIAAWGRANLPQSAFGALAGTYEGVVAMHRMMISGEPGLLRGETAGGTPTEAELEGFMRDPRYWRDHEPGIVARVVEGFKRLYPG
;
A
#
# COMPACT_ATOMS: atom_id res chain seq x y z
N MET A 1 3.65 2.22 65.56
CA MET A 1 2.43 1.42 65.81
C MET A 1 2.90 0.01 66.08
N ALA A 2 2.73 -0.49 67.30
CA ALA A 2 3.07 -1.88 67.62
C ALA A 2 2.22 -2.82 66.72
N PRO A 3 2.75 -3.99 66.30
CA PRO A 3 1.91 -4.96 65.61
C PRO A 3 0.79 -5.36 66.57
N ASP A 4 -0.46 -5.14 66.17
CA ASP A 4 -1.61 -5.73 66.86
C ASP A 4 -1.38 -7.24 66.90
N ALA A 5 -1.03 -7.73 68.08
CA ALA A 5 -0.91 -9.15 68.33
C ALA A 5 -2.23 -9.79 67.94
N ILE A 6 -2.19 -10.82 67.09
CA ILE A 6 -3.36 -11.61 66.73
C ILE A 6 -4.00 -12.06 68.05
N THR A 7 -5.09 -11.41 68.46
CA THR A 7 -5.82 -11.78 69.66
C THR A 7 -6.51 -13.09 69.35
N ALA A 8 -6.06 -14.16 70.02
CA ALA A 8 -6.62 -15.50 69.87
C ALA A 8 -8.15 -15.44 70.00
N GLY A 9 -8.86 -15.79 68.93
CA GLY A 9 -10.32 -15.86 68.90
C GLY A 9 -11.06 -14.82 68.05
N VAL A 10 -10.46 -13.69 67.66
CA VAL A 10 -11.14 -12.69 66.81
C VAL A 10 -10.41 -12.52 65.47
N ARG A 11 -11.16 -12.69 64.37
CA ARG A 11 -10.62 -12.51 63.01
C ARG A 11 -10.26 -11.04 62.77
N PRO A 12 -9.02 -10.72 62.36
CA PRO A 12 -8.66 -9.37 61.95
C PRO A 12 -9.36 -8.96 60.64
N ASP A 13 -9.75 -7.69 60.51
CA ASP A 13 -10.49 -7.17 59.35
C ASP A 13 -9.74 -7.32 58.01
N TYR A 14 -8.40 -7.27 58.05
CA TYR A 14 -7.55 -7.41 56.87
C TYR A 14 -7.39 -8.85 56.40
N LEU A 15 -7.85 -9.85 57.17
CA LEU A 15 -7.68 -11.27 56.85
C LEU A 15 -8.97 -11.84 56.24
N PRO A 16 -8.98 -12.21 54.94
CA PRO A 16 -10.14 -12.83 54.31
C PRO A 16 -10.62 -14.09 55.04
N GLU A 17 -11.93 -14.32 55.10
CA GLU A 17 -12.53 -15.46 55.83
C GLU A 17 -11.98 -16.82 55.41
N LYS A 18 -11.62 -16.98 54.13
CA LYS A 18 -11.00 -18.21 53.60
C LYS A 18 -9.69 -18.60 54.30
N PHE A 19 -9.00 -17.64 54.91
CA PHE A 19 -7.75 -17.82 55.64
C PHE A 19 -7.92 -17.76 57.17
N TRP A 20 -9.14 -17.78 57.68
CA TRP A 20 -9.44 -17.84 59.11
C TRP A 20 -10.01 -19.21 59.50
N ASP A 21 -9.56 -19.76 60.62
CA ASP A 21 -10.14 -20.95 61.23
C ASP A 21 -11.01 -20.55 62.43
N GLY A 22 -12.33 -20.47 62.22
CA GLY A 22 -13.28 -20.12 63.27
C GLY A 22 -13.41 -21.16 64.38
N ALA A 23 -12.97 -22.41 64.18
CA ALA A 23 -13.01 -23.45 65.21
C ALA A 23 -11.81 -23.38 66.14
N LYS A 24 -10.66 -22.91 65.65
CA LYS A 24 -9.42 -22.75 66.43
C LYS A 24 -9.14 -21.31 66.86
N GLY A 25 -9.83 -20.33 66.28
CA GLY A 25 -9.61 -18.91 66.57
C GLY A 25 -8.27 -18.40 66.04
N GLU A 26 -7.74 -19.03 64.98
CA GLU A 26 -6.40 -18.80 64.44
C GLU A 26 -6.41 -18.61 62.92
N ALA A 27 -5.39 -17.95 62.39
CA ALA A 27 -5.20 -17.82 60.95
C ALA A 27 -4.68 -19.13 60.32
N ARG A 28 -5.19 -19.47 59.14
CA ARG A 28 -4.71 -20.60 58.31
C ARG A 28 -3.42 -20.20 57.58
N VAL A 29 -2.31 -20.16 58.32
CA VAL A 29 -1.01 -19.70 57.79
C VAL A 29 -0.56 -20.50 56.57
N GLU A 30 -0.74 -21.83 56.55
CA GLU A 30 -0.39 -22.65 55.38
C GLU A 30 -1.20 -22.31 54.13
N ALA A 31 -2.51 -22.03 54.29
CA ALA A 31 -3.36 -21.66 53.16
C ALA A 31 -2.99 -20.28 52.61
N LEU A 32 -2.63 -19.34 53.50
CA LEU A 32 -2.11 -18.03 53.12
C LEU A 32 -0.80 -18.16 52.34
N ALA A 33 0.16 -18.94 52.85
CA ALA A 33 1.45 -19.18 52.20
C ALA A 33 1.29 -19.86 50.83
N ARG A 34 0.38 -20.84 50.71
CA ARG A 34 0.05 -21.47 49.41
C ARG A 34 -0.57 -20.47 48.43
N SER A 35 -1.51 -19.64 48.89
CA SER A 35 -2.13 -18.63 48.02
C SER A 35 -1.13 -17.56 47.58
N TYR A 36 -0.17 -17.21 48.43
CA TYR A 36 0.90 -16.28 48.09
C TYR A 36 1.89 -16.90 47.09
N ALA A 37 2.30 -18.15 47.29
CA ALA A 37 3.16 -18.88 46.34
C ALA A 37 2.49 -19.06 44.96
N GLU A 38 1.19 -19.31 44.91
CA GLU A 38 0.43 -19.36 43.65
C GLU A 38 0.31 -17.97 42.98
N LEU A 39 0.22 -16.90 43.78
CA LEU A 39 0.23 -15.53 43.26
C LEU A 39 1.61 -15.18 42.71
N GLU A 40 2.69 -15.47 43.44
CA GLU A 40 4.06 -15.31 42.97
C GLU A 40 4.37 -16.18 41.74
N LYS A 41 3.78 -17.37 41.63
CA LYS A 41 3.92 -18.19 40.42
C LYS A 41 3.22 -17.54 39.22
N LYS A 42 2.02 -16.98 39.44
CA LYS A 42 1.25 -16.24 38.42
C LYS A 42 1.84 -14.88 38.06
N LEU A 43 2.57 -14.24 38.99
CA LEU A 43 3.10 -12.88 38.85
C LEU A 43 4.59 -12.87 38.49
N GLY A 44 5.38 -13.77 39.08
CA GLY A 44 6.83 -13.90 38.97
C GLY A 44 7.31 -14.64 37.73
N THR A 45 6.41 -15.31 37.02
CA THR A 45 6.57 -15.52 35.59
C THR A 45 5.65 -14.50 34.93
N GLY A 46 6.20 -13.39 34.41
CA GLY A 46 5.42 -12.49 33.56
C GLY A 46 4.83 -13.35 32.45
N ALA A 47 3.56 -13.73 32.57
CA ALA A 47 3.01 -14.86 31.84
C ALA A 47 3.10 -14.58 30.33
N GLY A 48 4.07 -15.21 29.67
CA GLY A 48 4.34 -15.04 28.25
C GLY A 48 5.48 -14.09 27.88
N VAL A 49 6.22 -13.48 28.82
CA VAL A 49 7.48 -12.78 28.51
C VAL A 49 8.57 -13.83 28.21
N PRO A 50 9.27 -13.78 27.06
CA PRO A 50 10.38 -14.66 26.78
C PRO A 50 11.52 -14.50 27.80
N ALA A 51 12.39 -15.51 27.93
CA ALA A 51 13.54 -15.44 28.83
C ALA A 51 14.66 -14.50 28.33
N ASP A 52 14.68 -14.22 27.04
CA ASP A 52 15.65 -13.38 26.35
C ASP A 52 14.95 -12.59 25.24
N PRO A 53 15.40 -11.36 24.91
CA PRO A 53 14.86 -10.58 23.80
C PRO A 53 14.78 -11.30 22.46
N SER A 54 15.72 -12.19 22.16
CA SER A 54 15.72 -13.01 20.93
C SER A 54 14.64 -14.09 20.93
N GLY A 55 13.99 -14.33 22.06
CA GLY A 55 12.94 -15.33 22.22
C GLY A 55 11.58 -14.92 21.66
N TYR A 56 11.41 -13.67 21.23
CA TYR A 56 10.17 -13.25 20.56
C TYR A 56 10.04 -13.88 19.17
N ARG A 57 8.91 -14.55 18.95
CA ARG A 57 8.52 -15.07 17.62
C ARG A 57 7.54 -14.12 16.97
N ILE A 58 8.04 -13.13 16.25
CA ILE A 58 7.20 -12.13 15.59
C ILE A 58 6.83 -12.63 14.19
N GLU A 59 5.54 -12.81 13.95
CA GLU A 59 5.00 -13.07 12.62
C GLU A 59 4.90 -11.74 11.86
N SER A 60 5.80 -11.53 10.91
CA SER A 60 5.79 -10.32 10.06
C SER A 60 4.79 -10.53 8.92
N ARG A 61 3.80 -9.64 8.82
CA ARG A 61 2.79 -9.67 7.74
C ARG A 61 3.25 -8.98 6.45
N ASP A 62 4.27 -8.15 6.55
CA ASP A 62 4.80 -7.31 5.48
C ASP A 62 6.34 -7.40 5.44
N GLU A 63 6.94 -7.14 4.27
CA GLU A 63 8.40 -7.17 4.08
C GLU A 63 9.14 -5.99 4.74
N VAL A 64 8.42 -4.90 5.03
CA VAL A 64 9.00 -3.65 5.54
C VAL A 64 9.10 -3.65 7.06
N ILE A 65 8.09 -4.17 7.76
CA ILE A 65 8.07 -4.25 9.22
C ILE A 65 8.41 -5.68 9.63
N VAL A 66 9.69 -5.91 9.88
CA VAL A 66 10.24 -7.20 10.31
C VAL A 66 10.71 -7.14 11.77
N ALA A 67 10.88 -8.32 12.37
CA ALA A 67 11.41 -8.44 13.72
C ALA A 67 12.78 -7.74 13.83
N ASP A 68 12.87 -6.77 14.74
CA ASP A 68 14.08 -5.99 14.99
C ASP A 68 14.65 -6.33 16.38
N PRO A 69 15.94 -6.73 16.48
CA PRO A 69 16.57 -7.08 17.76
C PRO A 69 16.58 -5.94 18.79
N GLU A 70 16.76 -4.69 18.39
CA GLU A 70 16.79 -3.54 19.28
C GLU A 70 15.39 -3.23 19.83
N VAL A 71 14.38 -3.29 18.96
CA VAL A 71 12.97 -3.16 19.37
C VAL A 71 12.60 -4.28 20.32
N ASN A 72 12.97 -5.53 20.02
CA ASN A 72 12.72 -6.67 20.89
C ASN A 72 13.43 -6.54 22.24
N ALA A 73 14.66 -6.02 22.27
CA ALA A 73 15.35 -5.72 23.53
C ALA A 73 14.61 -4.68 24.37
N LEU A 74 14.07 -3.64 23.73
CA LEU A 74 13.27 -2.62 24.41
C LEU A 74 11.96 -3.20 24.97
N LEU A 75 11.25 -3.99 24.16
CA LEU A 75 10.01 -4.66 24.57
C LEU A 75 10.24 -5.63 25.73
N HIS A 76 11.31 -6.42 25.67
CA HIS A 76 11.71 -7.33 26.75
C HIS A 76 12.04 -6.57 28.03
N LYS A 77 12.83 -5.49 27.93
CA LYS A 77 13.15 -4.62 29.07
C LYS A 77 11.88 -4.00 29.69
N ALA A 78 10.87 -3.71 28.88
CA ALA A 78 9.57 -3.23 29.33
C ALA A 78 8.63 -4.35 29.86
N GLY A 79 9.06 -5.61 29.84
CA GLY A 79 8.28 -6.74 30.33
C GLY A 79 7.12 -7.16 29.42
N PHE A 80 7.20 -6.88 28.12
CA PHE A 80 6.15 -7.24 27.18
C PHE A 80 6.09 -8.76 26.99
N SER A 81 4.90 -9.33 27.08
CA SER A 81 4.68 -10.72 26.66
C SER A 81 4.82 -10.88 25.15
N GLN A 82 4.97 -12.12 24.70
CA GLN A 82 4.96 -12.51 23.28
C GLN A 82 3.75 -11.94 22.53
N ALA A 83 2.55 -12.04 23.11
CA ALA A 83 1.33 -11.53 22.50
C ALA A 83 1.34 -10.00 22.39
N GLN A 84 1.82 -9.31 23.43
CA GLN A 84 1.93 -7.85 23.41
C GLN A 84 2.98 -7.37 22.41
N ALA A 85 4.11 -8.07 22.31
CA ALA A 85 5.13 -7.77 21.31
C ALA A 85 4.56 -7.91 19.89
N GLN A 86 3.85 -8.99 19.59
CA GLN A 86 3.18 -9.16 18.30
C GLN A 86 2.22 -8.01 17.98
N ILE A 87 1.40 -7.58 18.95
CA ILE A 87 0.47 -6.45 18.77
C ILE A 87 1.21 -5.15 18.40
N VAL A 88 2.39 -4.89 18.97
CA VAL A 88 3.18 -3.70 18.62
C VAL A 88 3.61 -3.73 17.16
N TYR A 89 4.11 -4.87 16.68
CA TYR A 89 4.49 -5.03 15.28
C TYR A 89 3.29 -4.96 14.34
N ASP A 90 2.17 -5.60 14.69
CA ASP A 90 0.92 -5.53 13.93
C ASP A 90 0.43 -4.08 13.81
N LEU A 91 0.42 -3.34 14.93
CA LEU A 91 -0.01 -1.93 14.94
C LEU A 91 0.94 -1.04 14.15
N ALA A 92 2.24 -1.31 14.20
CA ALA A 92 3.24 -0.62 13.39
C ALA A 92 2.93 -0.83 11.89
N ALA A 93 2.66 -2.05 11.46
CA ALA A 93 2.28 -2.34 10.08
C ALA A 93 0.97 -1.63 9.69
N GLU A 94 -0.07 -1.74 10.53
CA GLU A 94 -1.39 -1.16 10.24
C GLU A 94 -1.42 0.37 10.22
N ARG A 95 -0.51 1.04 10.94
CA ARG A 95 -0.53 2.51 11.10
C ARG A 95 0.63 3.21 10.42
N LEU A 96 1.84 2.68 10.54
CA LEU A 96 3.03 3.33 9.99
C LEU A 96 3.11 3.15 8.47
N LEU A 97 2.78 1.97 7.93
CA LEU A 97 2.89 1.72 6.48
C LEU A 97 2.00 2.65 5.64
N PRO A 98 0.70 2.84 5.98
CA PRO A 98 -0.13 3.82 5.26
C PRO A 98 0.42 5.24 5.33
N MET A 99 0.92 5.67 6.49
CA MET A 99 1.52 6.99 6.65
C MET A 99 2.80 7.16 5.81
N ILE A 100 3.66 6.15 5.77
CA ILE A 100 4.86 6.15 4.91
C ILE A 100 4.46 6.22 3.44
N GLY A 101 3.44 5.46 3.04
CA GLY A 101 2.87 5.51 1.69
C GLY A 101 2.37 6.91 1.30
N GLU A 102 1.66 7.58 2.20
CA GLU A 102 1.21 8.96 1.98
C GLU A 102 2.37 9.95 1.85
N ILE A 103 3.41 9.82 2.69
CA ILE A 103 4.58 10.69 2.64
C ILE A 103 5.35 10.46 1.33
N ALA A 104 5.55 9.19 0.95
CA ALA A 104 6.22 8.84 -0.30
C ALA A 104 5.47 9.39 -1.52
N ALA A 105 4.14 9.28 -1.54
CA ALA A 105 3.31 9.82 -2.62
C ALA A 105 3.42 11.35 -2.74
N ARG A 106 3.48 12.08 -1.60
CA ARG A 106 3.70 13.53 -1.60
C ARG A 106 5.09 13.90 -2.10
N PHE A 107 6.12 13.22 -1.61
CA PHE A 107 7.50 13.46 -2.03
C PHE A 107 7.70 13.18 -3.52
N GLU A 108 7.07 12.12 -4.03
CA GLU A 108 7.08 11.83 -5.46
C GLU A 108 6.40 12.95 -6.25
N ALA A 109 5.22 13.42 -5.85
CA ALA A 109 4.52 14.52 -6.52
C ALA A 109 5.34 15.83 -6.55
N ASP A 110 6.00 16.16 -5.45
CA ASP A 110 6.90 17.31 -5.36
C ASP A 110 8.10 17.13 -6.31
N GLY A 111 8.70 15.94 -6.31
CA GLY A 111 9.80 15.58 -7.21
C GLY A 111 9.42 15.60 -8.69
N GLN A 112 8.21 15.12 -9.05
CA GLN A 112 7.71 15.20 -10.43
C GLN A 112 7.58 16.67 -10.87
N THR A 113 7.09 17.55 -9.99
CA THR A 113 6.96 18.99 -10.27
C THR A 113 8.32 19.65 -10.49
N GLU A 114 9.29 19.34 -9.64
CA GLU A 114 10.65 19.87 -9.77
C GLU A 114 11.32 19.38 -11.06
N ARG A 115 11.14 18.10 -11.40
CA ARG A 115 11.67 17.52 -12.65
C ARG A 115 11.06 18.19 -13.88
N LEU A 116 9.76 18.46 -13.88
CA LEU A 116 9.10 19.26 -14.93
C LEU A 116 9.71 20.66 -15.00
N ALA A 117 9.85 21.35 -13.86
CA ALA A 117 10.45 22.67 -13.83
C ALA A 117 11.85 22.70 -14.45
N ARG A 118 12.71 21.73 -14.11
CA ARG A 118 14.05 21.61 -14.73
C ARG A 118 13.98 21.34 -16.23
N GLN A 119 13.11 20.44 -16.67
CA GLN A 119 12.98 20.11 -18.10
C GLN A 119 12.54 21.30 -18.95
N PHE A 120 11.62 22.12 -18.45
CA PHE A 120 11.09 23.28 -19.18
C PHE A 120 11.95 24.56 -18.99
N GLY A 121 13.11 24.45 -18.33
CA GLY A 121 14.09 25.52 -18.22
C GLY A 121 13.85 26.48 -17.04
N GLY A 122 13.28 25.97 -15.95
CA GLY A 122 13.04 26.68 -14.70
C GLY A 122 11.56 26.83 -14.36
N GLU A 123 11.27 27.21 -13.11
CA GLU A 123 9.89 27.33 -12.61
C GLU A 123 9.04 28.37 -13.34
N GLU A 124 9.63 29.49 -13.78
CA GLU A 124 8.90 30.54 -14.48
C GLU A 124 8.41 30.07 -15.85
N LYS A 125 9.31 29.47 -16.65
CA LYS A 125 8.96 28.88 -17.94
C LYS A 125 7.98 27.73 -17.78
N TRP A 126 8.17 26.89 -16.77
CA TRP A 126 7.24 25.82 -16.46
C TRP A 126 5.84 26.35 -16.11
N ARG A 127 5.72 27.42 -15.30
CA ARG A 127 4.43 28.07 -15.01
C ARG A 127 3.71 28.55 -16.26
N GLU A 128 4.44 29.01 -17.27
CA GLU A 128 3.84 29.41 -18.54
C GLU A 128 3.41 28.20 -19.38
N VAL A 129 4.33 27.26 -19.60
CA VAL A 129 4.10 26.08 -20.44
C VAL A 129 3.00 25.18 -19.87
N SER A 130 2.98 24.97 -18.55
CA SER A 130 1.93 24.22 -17.84
C SER A 130 0.52 24.76 -18.09
N ARG A 131 0.34 26.10 -18.12
CA ARG A 131 -0.96 26.72 -18.44
C ARG A 131 -1.39 26.43 -19.87
N GLN A 132 -0.45 26.48 -20.81
CA GLN A 132 -0.71 26.18 -22.22
C GLN A 132 -1.10 24.71 -22.40
N ILE A 133 -0.34 23.78 -21.81
CA ILE A 133 -0.64 22.35 -21.83
C ILE A 133 -2.00 22.07 -21.18
N ALA A 134 -2.32 22.71 -20.05
CA ALA A 134 -3.61 22.51 -19.37
C ALA A 134 -4.79 23.02 -20.20
N ALA A 135 -4.65 24.19 -20.86
CA ALA A 135 -5.68 24.72 -21.73
C ALA A 135 -5.90 23.82 -22.96
N TRP A 136 -4.81 23.38 -23.59
CA TRP A 136 -4.88 22.45 -24.72
C TRP A 136 -5.47 21.10 -24.31
N GLY A 137 -5.02 20.52 -23.20
CA GLY A 137 -5.48 19.20 -22.72
C GLY A 137 -6.96 19.19 -22.38
N ARG A 138 -7.49 20.25 -21.73
CA ARG A 138 -8.93 20.38 -21.45
C ARG A 138 -9.78 20.57 -22.70
N ALA A 139 -9.22 21.16 -23.75
CA ALA A 139 -9.93 21.38 -25.01
C ALA A 139 -9.94 20.15 -25.93
N ASN A 140 -8.89 19.30 -25.86
CA ASN A 140 -8.67 18.20 -26.82
C ASN A 140 -8.82 16.80 -26.20
N LEU A 141 -8.85 16.67 -24.87
CA LEU A 141 -8.94 15.36 -24.20
C LEU A 141 -10.20 15.27 -23.32
N PRO A 142 -10.78 14.05 -23.18
CA PRO A 142 -11.79 13.79 -22.16
C PRO A 142 -11.28 14.13 -20.75
N GLN A 143 -12.15 14.65 -19.90
CA GLN A 143 -11.78 15.12 -18.56
C GLN A 143 -11.09 14.04 -17.70
N SER A 144 -11.49 12.77 -17.85
CA SER A 144 -10.85 11.63 -17.18
C SER A 144 -9.43 11.37 -17.67
N ALA A 145 -9.19 11.45 -18.99
CA ALA A 145 -7.87 11.27 -19.60
C ALA A 145 -6.93 12.43 -19.26
N PHE A 146 -7.44 13.68 -19.31
CA PHE A 146 -6.67 14.84 -18.88
C PHE A 146 -6.25 14.72 -17.42
N GLY A 147 -7.16 14.35 -16.51
CA GLY A 147 -6.84 14.17 -15.09
C GLY A 147 -5.77 13.11 -14.84
N ALA A 148 -5.84 11.97 -15.54
CA ALA A 148 -4.85 10.90 -15.42
C ALA A 148 -3.46 11.32 -15.94
N LEU A 149 -3.40 12.02 -17.09
CA LEU A 149 -2.13 12.44 -17.70
C LEU A 149 -1.50 13.64 -16.97
N ALA A 150 -2.31 14.58 -16.47
CA ALA A 150 -1.82 15.76 -15.76
C ALA A 150 -1.19 15.42 -14.39
N GLY A 151 -1.52 14.27 -13.81
CA GLY A 151 -0.98 13.81 -12.53
C GLY A 151 0.41 13.18 -12.59
N THR A 152 0.97 12.98 -13.79
CA THR A 152 2.27 12.31 -13.95
C THR A 152 3.20 13.12 -14.87
N TYR A 153 4.50 13.06 -14.61
CA TYR A 153 5.51 13.70 -15.45
C TYR A 153 5.42 13.25 -16.91
N GLU A 154 5.38 11.94 -17.16
CA GLU A 154 5.33 11.39 -18.51
C GLU A 154 4.05 11.81 -19.24
N GLY A 155 2.91 11.88 -18.54
CA GLY A 155 1.65 12.34 -19.12
C GLY A 155 1.68 13.82 -19.51
N VAL A 156 2.26 14.67 -18.67
CA VAL A 156 2.47 16.10 -18.98
C VAL A 156 3.40 16.27 -20.18
N VAL A 157 4.50 15.52 -20.25
CA VAL A 157 5.44 15.56 -21.37
C VAL A 157 4.78 15.03 -22.66
N ALA A 158 3.97 13.99 -22.57
CA ALA A 158 3.20 13.47 -23.70
C ALA A 158 2.19 14.51 -24.22
N MET A 159 1.43 15.16 -23.34
CA MET A 159 0.51 16.24 -23.72
C MET A 159 1.26 17.42 -24.35
N HIS A 160 2.43 17.79 -23.81
CA HIS A 160 3.27 18.82 -24.39
C HIS A 160 3.75 18.47 -25.80
N ARG A 161 4.15 17.21 -26.02
CA ARG A 161 4.54 16.71 -27.35
C ARG A 161 3.36 16.75 -28.31
N MET A 162 2.19 16.28 -27.91
CA MET A 162 0.98 16.33 -28.75
C MET A 162 0.58 17.77 -29.11
N MET A 163 0.71 18.70 -28.14
CA MET A 163 0.46 20.12 -28.35
C MET A 163 1.43 20.75 -29.37
N ILE A 164 2.74 20.45 -29.26
CA ILE A 164 3.77 21.00 -30.17
C ILE A 164 3.75 20.33 -31.54
N SER A 165 3.64 19.00 -31.57
CA SER A 165 3.68 18.24 -32.81
C SER A 165 2.45 18.53 -33.69
N GLY A 166 1.38 19.09 -33.12
CA GLY A 166 0.08 19.12 -33.77
C GLY A 166 -0.41 17.69 -33.98
N GLU A 167 -1.72 17.50 -34.07
CA GLU A 167 -2.26 16.18 -34.39
C GLU A 167 -1.67 15.67 -35.73
N PRO A 168 -1.31 14.38 -35.87
CA PRO A 168 -1.64 13.71 -37.12
C PRO A 168 -3.16 13.73 -37.16
N GLY A 169 -3.74 14.65 -37.94
CA GLY A 169 -5.17 14.89 -37.99
C GLY A 169 -5.95 13.59 -38.16
N LEU A 170 -6.59 13.15 -37.08
CA LEU A 170 -7.63 12.12 -37.13
C LEU A 170 -8.95 12.87 -37.14
N LEU A 171 -9.63 12.81 -38.28
CA LEU A 171 -11.02 13.25 -38.55
C LEU A 171 -11.19 14.66 -39.13
N ARG A 172 -10.55 14.90 -40.29
CA ARG A 172 -11.27 15.58 -41.38
C ARG A 172 -11.42 14.57 -42.51
N GLY A 173 -12.67 14.27 -42.86
CA GLY A 173 -12.99 13.31 -43.91
C GLY A 173 -12.27 13.63 -45.23
N GLU A 174 -12.08 12.56 -45.99
CA GLU A 174 -11.74 12.48 -47.42
C GLU A 174 -10.28 12.12 -47.78
N THR A 175 -10.18 10.88 -48.29
CA THR A 175 -9.13 10.27 -49.13
C THR A 175 -7.82 9.82 -48.45
N ALA A 176 -7.88 8.59 -47.93
CA ALA A 176 -6.74 7.74 -47.70
C ALA A 176 -5.93 7.53 -49.00
N GLY A 177 -4.70 8.03 -49.00
CA GLY A 177 -3.67 7.74 -49.99
C GLY A 177 -2.45 7.04 -49.39
N GLY A 178 -2.61 6.35 -48.25
CA GLY A 178 -1.58 5.49 -47.68
C GLY A 178 -1.65 4.09 -48.31
N THR A 179 -0.51 3.54 -48.70
CA THR A 179 -0.39 2.16 -49.21
C THR A 179 -0.97 1.20 -48.16
N PRO A 180 -1.97 0.37 -48.51
CA PRO A 180 -2.52 -0.60 -47.57
C PRO A 180 -1.40 -1.52 -47.07
N THR A 181 -1.31 -1.66 -45.76
CA THR A 181 -0.40 -2.63 -45.13
C THR A 181 -0.90 -4.06 -45.38
N GLU A 182 0.01 -5.04 -45.37
CA GLU A 182 -0.34 -6.46 -45.59
C GLU A 182 -1.44 -6.95 -44.65
N ALA A 183 -1.43 -6.52 -43.39
CA ALA A 183 -2.45 -6.83 -42.39
C ALA A 183 -3.84 -6.25 -42.72
N GLU A 184 -3.90 -5.08 -43.36
CA GLU A 184 -5.16 -4.49 -43.82
C GLU A 184 -5.73 -5.26 -45.01
N LEU A 185 -4.87 -5.73 -45.93
CA LEU A 185 -5.28 -6.58 -47.06
C LEU A 185 -5.76 -7.96 -46.62
N GLU A 186 -5.12 -8.58 -45.64
CA GLU A 186 -5.61 -9.82 -45.03
C GLU A 186 -6.98 -9.63 -44.34
N GLY A 187 -7.20 -8.46 -43.74
CA GLY A 187 -8.50 -8.08 -43.18
C GLY A 187 -9.60 -8.09 -44.25
N PHE A 188 -9.33 -7.55 -45.44
CA PHE A 188 -10.27 -7.60 -46.56
C PHE A 188 -10.52 -9.03 -47.08
N MET A 189 -9.53 -9.93 -47.00
CA MET A 189 -9.72 -11.34 -47.38
C MET A 189 -10.66 -12.11 -46.44
N ARG A 190 -10.77 -11.68 -45.17
CA ARG A 190 -11.68 -12.26 -44.18
C ARG A 190 -13.11 -11.72 -44.25
N ASP A 191 -13.35 -10.64 -45.01
CA ASP A 191 -14.69 -10.08 -45.18
C ASP A 191 -15.55 -11.02 -46.05
N PRO A 192 -16.76 -11.44 -45.58
CA PRO A 192 -17.70 -12.23 -46.38
C PRO A 192 -17.99 -11.64 -47.76
N ARG A 193 -17.96 -10.31 -47.91
CA ARG A 193 -18.22 -9.64 -49.19
C ARG A 193 -17.15 -9.90 -50.26
N TYR A 194 -15.93 -10.24 -49.83
CA TYR A 194 -14.83 -10.58 -50.73
C TYR A 194 -14.94 -12.01 -51.29
N TRP A 195 -15.23 -13.01 -50.44
CA TRP A 195 -15.24 -14.43 -50.83
C TRP A 195 -16.63 -15.02 -51.10
N ARG A 196 -17.71 -14.44 -50.55
CA ARG A 196 -19.09 -14.91 -50.77
C ARG A 196 -19.78 -14.16 -51.90
N ASP A 197 -19.69 -12.83 -51.86
CA ASP A 197 -20.45 -11.95 -52.77
C ASP A 197 -19.56 -11.43 -53.94
N HIS A 198 -18.26 -11.74 -53.90
CA HIS A 198 -17.25 -11.35 -54.89
C HIS A 198 -17.41 -9.89 -55.37
N GLU A 199 -17.60 -8.98 -54.43
CA GLU A 199 -17.92 -7.60 -54.78
C GLU A 199 -16.76 -6.99 -55.60
N PRO A 200 -17.02 -6.55 -56.85
CA PRO A 200 -15.95 -6.22 -57.79
C PRO A 200 -15.03 -5.09 -57.29
N GLY A 201 -15.56 -4.15 -56.50
CA GLY A 201 -14.78 -3.07 -55.91
C GLY A 201 -13.80 -3.53 -54.83
N ILE A 202 -14.17 -4.51 -54.02
CA ILE A 202 -13.31 -5.04 -52.94
C ILE A 202 -12.23 -5.94 -53.54
N VAL A 203 -12.60 -6.80 -54.50
CA VAL A 203 -11.65 -7.68 -55.19
C VAL A 203 -10.57 -6.87 -55.92
N ALA A 204 -10.96 -5.82 -56.65
CA ALA A 204 -9.99 -4.95 -57.34
C ALA A 204 -9.00 -4.30 -56.37
N ARG A 205 -9.47 -3.83 -55.22
CA ARG A 205 -8.66 -3.16 -54.21
C ARG A 205 -7.67 -4.11 -53.52
N VAL A 206 -8.06 -5.37 -53.28
CA VAL A 206 -7.18 -6.42 -52.74
C VAL A 206 -6.11 -6.82 -53.74
N VAL A 207 -6.48 -7.05 -55.01
CA VAL A 207 -5.54 -7.43 -56.07
C VAL A 207 -4.52 -6.32 -56.35
N GLU A 208 -4.98 -5.07 -56.43
CA GLU A 208 -4.09 -3.91 -56.63
C GLU A 208 -3.15 -3.70 -55.42
N GLY A 209 -3.65 -3.93 -54.20
CA GLY A 209 -2.85 -3.89 -52.98
C GLY A 209 -1.73 -4.92 -52.97
N PHE A 210 -2.03 -6.20 -53.24
CA PHE A 210 -1.03 -7.26 -53.27
C PHE A 210 -0.01 -7.08 -54.42
N LYS A 211 -0.45 -6.66 -55.60
CA LYS A 211 0.44 -6.37 -56.74
C LYS A 211 1.44 -5.25 -56.43
N ARG A 212 1.07 -4.29 -55.58
CA ARG A 212 1.97 -3.21 -55.14
C ARG A 212 2.91 -3.61 -54.01
N LEU A 213 2.50 -4.51 -53.12
CA LEU A 213 3.36 -5.02 -52.02
C LEU A 213 4.37 -6.07 -52.49
N TYR A 214 4.05 -6.84 -53.52
CA TYR A 214 4.96 -7.83 -54.13
C TYR A 214 5.15 -7.56 -55.63
N PRO A 215 5.86 -6.48 -56.01
CA PRO A 215 6.37 -6.35 -57.37
C PRO A 215 7.45 -7.42 -57.56
N GLY A 216 7.18 -8.43 -58.37
CA GLY A 216 8.18 -9.42 -58.78
C GLY A 216 9.36 -8.78 -59.51
#